data_AF-A0A0U5F047-F1
#
_entry.id   AF-A0A0U5F047-F1
#
_cell.length_a   1.000
_cell.length_b   1.000
_cell.length_c   1.000
_cell.angle_alpha   90.00
_cell.angle_beta   90.00
_cell.angle_gamma   90.00
#
_symmetry.space_group_name_H-M   'P 1'
#
loop_
_entity.id
_entity.type
_entity.pdbx_description
1 polymer ?
#
loop_
_entity_poly.entity_id
_entity_poly.type
_entity_poly.pdbx_seq_one_letter_code
_entity_poly.pdbx_strand_id
1 'polypeptide(L)'
;MRQVFDMDNDDFDTALVSAALTLAEERGWASVTVLAAARQAGLPLPEARRRFPLKASILLRLGRMADDVALADDMICGAVRERLFDLLMRRLDVFQQYRGGLQSVFRSLPFDPALTIMLGGATVESMRWMADAAGINANGIRGFVHVNMLVAVWTHTLRVWEKDESPDMGSTMAALDQALDKAGRFGLFPTNTDEAATQDGLADLDDVADMDAGFAAPRISAQDL
;
A
#
# COMPACT_ATOMS: atom_id res chain seq x y z
N MET A 1 0.16 -16.79 -37.20
CA MET A 1 0.93 -15.81 -36.41
C MET A 1 -0.07 -15.18 -35.44
N ARG A 2 -0.12 -15.67 -34.19
CA ARG A 2 -1.14 -15.26 -33.21
C ARG A 2 -0.72 -13.89 -32.70
N GLN A 3 -1.57 -12.87 -32.90
CA GLN A 3 -1.42 -11.57 -32.25
C GLN A 3 -1.25 -11.84 -30.76
N VAL A 4 -0.06 -11.56 -30.25
CA VAL A 4 0.14 -11.33 -28.83
C VAL A 4 -0.63 -10.05 -28.56
N PHE A 5 -1.80 -10.18 -27.95
CA PHE A 5 -2.44 -9.05 -27.31
C PHE A 5 -1.41 -8.57 -26.29
N ASP A 6 -0.78 -7.44 -26.58
CA ASP A 6 0.07 -6.72 -25.64
C ASP A 6 -0.89 -6.07 -24.64
N MET A 7 -1.48 -6.92 -23.81
CA MET A 7 -2.26 -6.50 -22.66
C MET A 7 -1.26 -5.91 -21.67
N ASP A 8 -1.57 -4.72 -21.16
CA ASP A 8 -0.70 -4.09 -20.19
C ASP A 8 -0.46 -5.06 -19.03
N ASN A 9 0.75 -5.03 -18.47
CA ASN A 9 1.15 -5.91 -17.39
C ASN A 9 0.20 -5.80 -16.18
N ASP A 10 -0.37 -4.62 -15.98
CA ASP A 10 -1.32 -4.34 -14.90
C ASP A 10 -2.73 -4.86 -15.21
N ASP A 11 -3.15 -4.81 -16.48
CA ASP A 11 -4.40 -5.43 -16.94
C ASP A 11 -4.35 -6.96 -16.79
N PHE A 12 -3.20 -7.56 -17.11
CA PHE A 12 -2.98 -9.00 -16.91
C PHE A 12 -3.17 -9.41 -15.45
N ASP A 13 -2.50 -8.69 -14.56
CA ASP A 13 -2.48 -9.02 -13.14
C ASP A 13 -3.85 -8.76 -12.50
N THR A 14 -4.52 -7.69 -12.91
CA THR A 14 -5.89 -7.38 -12.48
C THR A 14 -6.87 -8.48 -12.90
N ALA A 15 -6.80 -8.93 -14.16
CA ALA A 15 -7.65 -10.00 -14.67
C ALA A 15 -7.43 -11.32 -13.91
N LEU A 16 -6.16 -11.68 -13.64
CA LEU A 16 -5.85 -12.92 -12.92
C LEU A 16 -6.27 -12.85 -11.45
N VAL A 17 -6.04 -11.74 -10.77
CA VAL A 17 -6.44 -11.52 -9.37
C VAL A 17 -7.96 -11.55 -9.25
N SER A 18 -8.68 -10.86 -10.13
CA SER A 18 -10.14 -10.87 -10.18
C SER A 18 -10.68 -12.29 -10.35
N ALA A 19 -10.23 -13.02 -11.36
CA ALA A 19 -10.68 -14.39 -11.59
C ALA A 19 -10.36 -15.34 -10.42
N ALA A 20 -9.21 -15.17 -9.77
CA ALA A 20 -8.84 -15.96 -8.60
C ALA A 20 -9.74 -15.69 -7.39
N LEU A 21 -10.13 -14.44 -7.16
CA LEU A 21 -10.97 -14.05 -6.02
C LEU A 21 -12.45 -14.40 -6.27
N THR A 22 -12.93 -14.33 -7.51
CA THR A 22 -14.22 -14.93 -7.89
C THR A 22 -14.25 -16.43 -7.64
N LEU A 23 -13.20 -17.17 -8.02
CA LEU A 23 -13.10 -18.60 -7.69
C LEU A 23 -13.08 -18.86 -6.17
N ALA A 24 -12.38 -18.01 -5.42
CA ALA A 24 -12.32 -18.10 -3.97
C ALA A 24 -13.69 -17.92 -3.33
N GLU A 25 -14.47 -16.96 -3.83
CA GLU A 25 -15.84 -16.68 -3.39
C GLU A 25 -16.76 -17.87 -3.67
N GLU A 26 -16.74 -18.40 -4.90
CA GLU A 26 -17.64 -19.49 -5.31
C GLU A 26 -17.32 -20.84 -4.63
N ARG A 27 -16.03 -21.16 -4.48
CA ARG A 27 -15.57 -22.54 -4.19
C ARG A 27 -14.67 -22.66 -2.98
N GLY A 28 -14.41 -21.55 -2.29
CA GLY A 28 -13.48 -21.52 -1.17
C GLY A 28 -12.03 -21.29 -1.62
N TRP A 29 -11.26 -20.56 -0.80
CA TRP A 29 -9.86 -20.27 -1.09
C TRP A 29 -9.05 -21.52 -1.37
N ALA A 30 -9.25 -22.62 -0.64
CA ALA A 30 -8.52 -23.88 -0.81
C ALA A 30 -8.52 -24.41 -2.26
N SER A 31 -9.62 -24.20 -3.00
CA SER A 31 -9.78 -24.67 -4.38
C SER A 31 -9.02 -23.84 -5.43
N VAL A 32 -8.61 -22.62 -5.08
CA VAL A 32 -7.97 -21.69 -6.01
C VAL A 32 -6.58 -22.16 -6.38
N THR A 33 -6.26 -22.09 -7.68
CA THR A 33 -4.90 -22.26 -8.21
C THR A 33 -4.64 -21.19 -9.27
N VAL A 34 -3.37 -20.84 -9.46
CA VAL A 34 -2.95 -19.90 -10.53
C VAL A 34 -3.44 -20.38 -11.90
N LEU A 35 -3.40 -21.70 -12.13
CA LEU A 35 -3.83 -22.30 -13.38
C LEU A 35 -5.35 -22.19 -13.60
N ALA A 36 -6.15 -22.40 -12.56
CA ALA A 36 -7.60 -22.25 -12.62
C ALA A 36 -8.00 -20.79 -12.86
N ALA A 37 -7.38 -19.85 -12.15
CA ALA A 37 -7.61 -18.42 -12.34
C ALA A 37 -7.24 -17.97 -13.75
N ALA A 38 -6.07 -18.38 -14.26
CA ALA A 38 -5.64 -18.06 -15.61
C ALA A 38 -6.58 -18.63 -16.68
N ARG A 39 -7.08 -19.87 -16.51
CA ARG A 39 -8.07 -20.45 -17.43
C ARG A 39 -9.38 -19.68 -17.41
N GLN A 40 -9.85 -19.29 -16.22
CA GLN A 40 -11.08 -18.52 -16.07
C GLN A 40 -10.97 -17.12 -16.71
N ALA A 41 -9.80 -16.49 -16.59
CA ALA A 41 -9.52 -15.18 -17.21
C ALA A 41 -9.11 -15.27 -18.69
N GLY A 42 -9.01 -16.47 -19.28
CA GLY A 42 -8.56 -16.64 -20.68
C GLY A 42 -7.08 -16.30 -20.91
N LEU A 43 -6.25 -16.33 -19.86
CA LEU A 43 -4.86 -15.90 -19.88
C LEU A 43 -3.89 -17.02 -20.27
N PRO A 44 -2.78 -16.71 -20.99
CA PRO A 44 -1.73 -17.67 -21.27
C PRO A 44 -1.11 -18.28 -20.00
N LEU A 45 -1.19 -19.62 -19.87
CA LEU A 45 -0.67 -20.33 -18.69
C LEU A 45 0.82 -20.14 -18.41
N PRO A 46 1.73 -20.15 -19.43
CA PRO A 46 3.15 -19.93 -19.18
C PRO A 46 3.42 -18.54 -18.59
N GLU A 47 2.67 -17.52 -19.04
CA GLU A 47 2.78 -16.16 -18.54
C GLU A 47 2.26 -16.07 -17.10
N ALA A 48 1.09 -16.64 -16.83
CA ALA A 48 0.52 -16.69 -15.49
C ALA A 48 1.46 -17.37 -14.48
N ARG A 49 2.09 -18.49 -14.86
CA ARG A 49 3.04 -19.21 -13.99
C ARG A 49 4.34 -18.44 -13.74
N ARG A 50 4.78 -17.60 -14.69
CA ARG A 50 5.96 -16.74 -14.56
C ARG A 50 5.68 -15.58 -13.61
N ARG A 51 4.54 -14.93 -13.76
CA ARG A 51 4.14 -13.75 -12.95
C ARG A 51 3.65 -14.12 -11.55
N PHE A 52 2.91 -15.21 -11.45
CA PHE A 52 2.34 -15.72 -10.19
C PHE A 52 2.94 -17.08 -9.86
N PRO A 53 4.15 -17.12 -9.26
CA PRO A 53 4.87 -18.37 -9.06
C PRO A 53 4.20 -19.31 -8.05
N LEU A 54 3.37 -18.75 -7.16
CA LEU A 54 2.72 -19.45 -6.06
C LEU A 54 1.36 -18.82 -5.77
N LYS A 55 0.40 -19.59 -5.25
CA LYS A 55 -0.96 -19.12 -5.01
C LYS A 55 -1.04 -17.86 -4.13
N ALA A 56 -0.21 -17.76 -3.10
CA ALA A 56 -0.15 -16.58 -2.24
C ALA A 56 0.28 -15.29 -2.99
N SER A 57 0.99 -15.40 -4.13
CA SER A 57 1.38 -14.24 -4.94
C SER A 57 0.19 -13.48 -5.52
N ILE A 58 -0.97 -14.15 -5.64
CA ILE A 58 -2.24 -13.52 -6.02
C ILE A 58 -2.64 -12.48 -4.96
N LEU A 59 -2.59 -12.85 -3.68
CA LEU A 59 -2.95 -11.97 -2.58
C LEU A 59 -1.89 -10.90 -2.32
N LEU A 60 -0.62 -11.23 -2.49
CA LEU A 60 0.46 -10.24 -2.44
C LEU A 60 0.32 -9.21 -3.56
N ARG A 61 -0.06 -9.65 -4.78
CA ARG A 61 -0.33 -8.73 -5.89
C ARG A 61 -1.56 -7.87 -5.62
N LEU A 62 -2.65 -8.43 -5.10
CA LEU A 62 -3.82 -7.65 -4.66
C LEU A 62 -3.42 -6.59 -3.64
N GLY A 63 -2.63 -6.96 -2.63
CA GLY A 63 -2.12 -6.02 -1.64
C GLY A 63 -1.34 -4.86 -2.27
N ARG A 64 -0.43 -5.18 -3.20
CA ARG A 64 0.31 -4.14 -3.94
C ARG A 64 -0.58 -3.26 -4.79
N MET A 65 -1.54 -3.82 -5.53
CA MET A 65 -2.51 -3.01 -6.29
C MET A 65 -3.29 -2.05 -5.39
N ALA A 66 -3.66 -2.49 -4.18
CA ALA A 66 -4.35 -1.62 -3.22
C ALA A 66 -3.42 -0.54 -2.64
N ASP A 67 -2.15 -0.87 -2.39
CA ASP A 67 -1.15 0.09 -1.94
C ASP A 67 -0.84 1.12 -3.04
N ASP A 68 -0.70 0.69 -4.30
CA ASP A 68 -0.46 1.55 -5.45
C ASP A 68 -1.62 2.57 -5.61
N VAL A 69 -2.87 2.12 -5.51
CA VAL A 69 -4.04 3.01 -5.56
C VAL A 69 -4.09 3.96 -4.37
N ALA A 70 -3.75 3.48 -3.16
CA ALA A 70 -3.71 4.35 -1.98
C ALA A 70 -2.69 5.48 -2.16
N LEU A 71 -1.51 5.16 -2.71
CA LEU A 71 -0.36 6.07 -2.85
C LEU A 71 -0.37 6.90 -4.14
N ALA A 72 -1.29 6.67 -5.09
CA ALA A 72 -1.26 7.26 -6.42
C ALA A 72 -1.46 8.78 -6.51
N ASP A 73 -1.88 9.45 -5.43
CA ASP A 73 -2.28 10.86 -5.45
C ASP A 73 -1.54 11.67 -4.39
N ASP A 74 -0.74 12.62 -4.86
CA ASP A 74 0.07 13.54 -4.06
C ASP A 74 -0.76 14.69 -3.45
N MET A 75 -2.05 14.83 -3.79
CA MET A 75 -2.93 15.88 -3.23
C MET A 75 -3.44 15.58 -1.82
N ILE A 76 -2.74 14.78 -1.03
CA ILE A 76 -3.13 14.50 0.35
C ILE A 76 -2.90 15.76 1.21
N CYS A 77 -3.92 16.62 1.24
CA CYS A 77 -3.95 17.83 2.04
C CYS A 77 -4.55 17.55 3.42
N GLY A 78 -4.22 18.38 4.41
CA GLY A 78 -4.80 18.27 5.75
C GLY A 78 -3.83 17.71 6.79
N ALA A 79 -4.33 17.43 7.98
CA ALA A 79 -3.52 16.93 9.10
C ALA A 79 -3.02 15.50 8.83
N VAL A 80 -1.89 15.10 9.43
CA VAL A 80 -1.30 13.74 9.31
C VAL A 80 -2.36 12.63 9.45
N ARG A 81 -3.28 12.81 10.40
CA ARG A 81 -4.39 11.89 10.65
C ARG A 81 -5.35 11.75 9.45
N GLU A 82 -5.76 12.88 8.86
CA GLU A 82 -6.67 12.93 7.72
C GLU A 82 -6.02 12.24 6.51
N ARG A 83 -4.74 12.56 6.27
CA ARG A 83 -3.94 11.92 5.23
C ARG A 83 -3.90 10.40 5.38
N LEU A 84 -3.62 9.92 6.59
CA LEU A 84 -3.54 8.50 6.86
C LEU A 84 -4.92 7.82 6.74
N PHE A 85 -5.98 8.49 7.18
CA PHE A 85 -7.34 8.01 7.01
C PHE A 85 -7.68 7.79 5.52
N ASP A 86 -7.38 8.78 4.67
CA ASP A 86 -7.66 8.72 3.23
C ASP A 86 -6.87 7.60 2.55
N LEU A 87 -5.57 7.45 2.85
CA LEU A 87 -4.73 6.36 2.35
C LEU A 87 -5.33 4.99 2.68
N LEU A 88 -5.73 4.78 3.94
CA LEU A 88 -6.27 3.50 4.39
C LEU A 88 -7.67 3.22 3.83
N MET A 89 -8.50 4.25 3.65
CA MET A 89 -9.82 4.11 3.01
C MET A 89 -9.70 3.73 1.54
N ARG A 90 -8.83 4.39 0.77
CA ARG A 90 -8.57 4.04 -0.65
C ARG A 90 -8.12 2.59 -0.80
N ARG A 91 -7.28 2.12 0.13
CA ARG A 91 -6.87 0.72 0.18
C ARG A 91 -8.05 -0.22 0.42
N LEU A 92 -8.94 0.12 1.34
CA LEU A 92 -10.15 -0.66 1.61
C LEU A 92 -11.11 -0.66 0.42
N ASP A 93 -11.23 0.44 -0.32
CA ASP A 93 -12.06 0.51 -1.52
C ASP A 93 -11.64 -0.53 -2.57
N VAL A 94 -10.33 -0.76 -2.74
CA VAL A 94 -9.83 -1.83 -3.62
C VAL A 94 -10.20 -3.21 -3.08
N PHE A 95 -10.07 -3.44 -1.78
CA PHE A 95 -10.46 -4.72 -1.17
C PHE A 95 -11.97 -4.97 -1.24
N GLN A 96 -12.77 -3.91 -1.19
CA GLN A 96 -14.23 -3.98 -1.28
C GLN A 96 -14.69 -4.56 -2.63
N GLN A 97 -13.96 -4.31 -3.71
CA GLN A 97 -14.25 -4.90 -5.04
C GLN A 97 -14.11 -6.44 -5.05
N TYR A 98 -13.35 -7.01 -4.11
CA TYR A 98 -13.07 -8.45 -4.03
C TYR A 98 -13.50 -9.06 -2.69
N ARG A 99 -14.49 -8.44 -2.02
CA ARG A 99 -14.91 -8.77 -0.66
C ARG A 99 -15.23 -10.26 -0.47
N GLY A 100 -16.05 -10.86 -1.34
CA GLY A 100 -16.46 -12.26 -1.22
C GLY A 100 -15.26 -13.22 -1.29
N GLY A 101 -14.33 -12.97 -2.20
CA GLY A 101 -13.09 -13.72 -2.30
C GLY A 101 -12.18 -13.55 -1.07
N LEU A 102 -12.05 -12.33 -0.56
CA LEU A 102 -11.26 -12.05 0.64
C LEU A 102 -11.84 -12.67 1.91
N GLN A 103 -13.16 -12.68 2.10
CA GLN A 103 -13.78 -13.38 3.23
C GLN A 103 -13.47 -14.89 3.20
N SER A 104 -13.45 -15.48 2.01
CA SER A 104 -13.05 -16.87 1.80
C SER A 104 -11.59 -17.12 2.18
N VAL A 105 -10.70 -16.18 1.84
CA VAL A 105 -9.29 -16.20 2.25
C VAL A 105 -9.16 -16.09 3.77
N PHE A 106 -9.81 -15.13 4.42
CA PHE A 106 -9.72 -14.91 5.86
C PHE A 106 -10.17 -16.12 6.67
N ARG A 107 -11.22 -16.83 6.22
CA ARG A 107 -11.66 -18.09 6.82
C ARG A 107 -10.60 -19.20 6.75
N SER A 108 -9.68 -19.13 5.80
CA SER A 108 -8.60 -20.10 5.64
C SER A 108 -7.33 -19.78 6.42
N LEU A 109 -7.09 -18.52 6.77
CA LEU A 109 -5.85 -18.07 7.44
C LEU A 109 -5.52 -18.83 8.73
N PRO A 110 -6.47 -19.13 9.64
CA PRO A 110 -6.16 -19.90 10.85
C PRO A 110 -5.59 -21.30 10.59
N PHE A 111 -5.82 -21.85 9.39
CA PHE A 111 -5.38 -23.18 8.97
C PHE A 111 -4.16 -23.13 8.04
N ASP A 112 -3.69 -21.94 7.67
CA ASP A 112 -2.51 -21.72 6.83
C ASP A 112 -1.55 -20.70 7.49
N PRO A 113 -0.71 -21.16 8.44
CA PRO A 113 0.25 -20.30 9.12
C PRO A 113 1.27 -19.66 8.16
N ALA A 114 1.67 -20.37 7.10
CA ALA A 114 2.64 -19.86 6.14
C ALA A 114 2.07 -18.67 5.37
N LEU A 115 0.84 -18.79 4.87
CA LEU A 115 0.15 -17.68 4.22
C LEU A 115 -0.05 -16.50 5.17
N THR A 116 -0.46 -16.77 6.41
CA THR A 116 -0.66 -15.72 7.43
C THR A 116 0.62 -14.94 7.69
N ILE A 117 1.76 -15.61 7.83
CA ILE A 117 3.06 -14.96 8.04
C ILE A 117 3.46 -14.11 6.82
N MET A 118 3.28 -14.64 5.61
CA MET A 118 3.61 -13.90 4.38
C MET A 118 2.77 -12.64 4.23
N LEU A 119 1.45 -12.73 4.45
CA LEU A 119 0.55 -11.58 4.38
C LEU A 119 0.80 -10.58 5.51
N GLY A 120 1.14 -11.08 6.71
CA GLY A 120 1.53 -10.24 7.84
C GLY A 120 2.77 -9.41 7.52
N GLY A 121 3.82 -10.04 6.99
CA GLY A 121 5.04 -9.32 6.57
C GLY A 121 4.76 -8.28 5.49
N ALA A 122 3.97 -8.64 4.46
CA ALA A 122 3.56 -7.69 3.43
C ALA A 122 2.74 -6.52 4.01
N THR A 123 1.86 -6.79 4.97
CA THR A 123 1.06 -5.75 5.63
C THR A 123 1.92 -4.78 6.43
N VAL A 124 2.94 -5.27 7.15
CA VAL A 124 3.89 -4.41 7.87
C VAL A 124 4.59 -3.47 6.91
N GLU A 125 5.03 -3.99 5.76
CA GLU A 125 5.66 -3.17 4.72
C GLU A 125 4.67 -2.13 4.18
N SER A 126 3.44 -2.51 3.79
CA SER A 126 2.41 -1.56 3.34
C SER A 126 2.17 -0.43 4.35
N MET A 127 2.09 -0.76 5.64
CA MET A 127 1.89 0.25 6.69
C MET A 127 3.09 1.18 6.83
N ARG A 128 4.31 0.70 6.59
CA ARG A 128 5.51 1.56 6.56
C ARG A 128 5.40 2.60 5.45
N TRP A 129 5.06 2.16 4.24
CA TRP A 129 4.85 3.06 3.10
C TRP A 129 3.76 4.10 3.36
N MET A 130 2.64 3.69 3.95
CA MET A 130 1.54 4.60 4.30
C MET A 130 1.90 5.59 5.41
N ALA A 131 2.69 5.15 6.40
CA ALA A 131 3.21 6.03 7.44
C ALA A 131 4.13 7.11 6.83
N ASP A 132 5.09 6.70 6.00
CA ASP A 132 6.02 7.62 5.33
C ASP A 132 5.26 8.60 4.42
N ALA A 133 4.30 8.12 3.63
CA ALA A 133 3.45 8.96 2.75
C ALA A 133 2.57 9.95 3.54
N ALA A 134 2.11 9.58 4.75
CA ALA A 134 1.36 10.48 5.61
C ALA A 134 2.26 11.51 6.36
N GLY A 135 3.59 11.39 6.26
CA GLY A 135 4.55 12.23 6.97
C GLY A 135 4.86 11.75 8.40
N ILE A 136 4.60 10.49 8.72
CA ILE A 136 4.98 9.86 9.98
C ILE A 136 6.35 9.22 9.80
N ASN A 137 7.34 9.63 10.60
CA ASN A 137 8.66 9.02 10.55
C ASN A 137 8.59 7.52 10.91
N ALA A 138 8.89 6.65 9.93
CA ALA A 138 8.92 5.20 10.09
C ALA A 138 10.34 4.63 10.31
N ASN A 139 11.32 5.47 10.64
CA ASN A 139 12.72 5.08 10.84
C ASN A 139 13.11 4.94 12.33
N GLY A 140 14.09 4.07 12.60
CA GLY A 140 14.61 3.82 13.94
C GLY A 140 13.62 3.14 14.89
N ILE A 141 13.89 3.21 16.19
CA ILE A 141 13.07 2.57 17.24
C ILE A 141 11.67 3.20 17.31
N ARG A 142 11.58 4.54 17.22
CA ARG A 142 10.30 5.26 17.22
C ARG A 142 9.46 4.91 15.99
N GLY A 143 10.09 4.84 14.81
CA GLY A 143 9.44 4.39 13.59
C GLY A 143 8.92 2.96 13.67
N PHE A 144 9.70 2.03 14.24
CA PHE A 144 9.21 0.67 14.49
C PHE A 144 7.94 0.65 15.35
N VAL A 145 7.88 1.48 16.40
CA VAL A 145 6.69 1.61 17.25
C VAL A 145 5.51 2.19 16.45
N HIS A 146 5.71 3.25 15.68
CA HIS A 146 4.66 3.86 14.84
C HIS A 146 4.09 2.85 13.82
N VAL A 147 4.95 2.11 13.12
CA VAL A 147 4.52 1.09 12.16
C VAL A 147 3.70 0.01 12.85
N ASN A 148 4.12 -0.49 14.01
CA ASN A 148 3.36 -1.51 14.74
C ASN A 148 2.01 -0.97 15.26
N MET A 149 1.96 0.29 15.71
CA MET A 149 0.68 0.94 16.05
C MET A 149 -0.24 1.00 14.84
N LEU A 150 0.28 1.37 13.68
CA LEU A 150 -0.49 1.44 12.45
C LEU A 150 -0.96 0.06 11.97
N VAL A 151 -0.11 -0.96 12.09
CA VAL A 151 -0.51 -2.37 11.85
C VAL A 151 -1.65 -2.78 12.78
N ALA A 152 -1.63 -2.36 14.04
CA ALA A 152 -2.71 -2.64 14.98
C ALA A 152 -4.02 -1.94 14.59
N VAL A 153 -3.94 -0.66 14.20
CA VAL A 153 -5.08 0.12 13.66
C VAL A 153 -5.64 -0.60 12.43
N TRP A 154 -4.79 -0.88 11.44
CA TRP A 154 -5.17 -1.54 10.20
C TRP A 154 -5.82 -2.90 10.45
N THR A 155 -5.22 -3.73 11.29
CA THR A 155 -5.75 -5.07 11.61
C THR A 155 -7.11 -4.98 12.32
N HIS A 156 -7.28 -3.99 13.19
CA HIS A 156 -8.57 -3.75 13.85
C HIS A 156 -9.64 -3.33 12.83
N THR A 157 -9.34 -2.33 11.99
CA THR A 157 -10.23 -1.85 10.94
C THR A 157 -10.59 -2.97 9.96
N LEU A 158 -9.61 -3.77 9.53
CA LEU A 158 -9.84 -4.88 8.60
C LEU A 158 -10.77 -5.95 9.18
N ARG A 159 -10.71 -6.22 10.49
CA ARG A 159 -11.65 -7.12 11.17
C ARG A 159 -13.06 -6.57 11.27
N VAL A 160 -13.21 -5.25 11.39
CA VAL A 160 -14.53 -4.61 11.34
C VAL A 160 -15.06 -4.65 9.92
N TRP A 161 -14.23 -4.26 8.95
CA TRP A 161 -14.53 -4.34 7.52
C TRP A 161 -15.02 -5.71 7.09
N GLU A 162 -14.35 -6.79 7.50
CA GLU A 162 -14.76 -8.16 7.18
C GLU A 162 -16.21 -8.47 7.58
N LYS A 163 -16.71 -7.85 8.65
CA LYS A 163 -18.05 -8.02 9.21
C LYS A 163 -19.05 -6.96 8.75
N ASP A 164 -18.57 -5.88 8.13
CA ASP A 164 -19.39 -4.76 7.69
C ASP A 164 -20.08 -5.06 6.35
N GLU A 165 -21.34 -5.50 6.39
CA GLU A 165 -22.12 -5.80 5.18
C GLU A 165 -22.67 -4.55 4.47
N SER A 166 -22.42 -3.35 5.01
CA SER A 166 -22.91 -2.12 4.42
C SER A 166 -22.14 -1.77 3.12
N PRO A 167 -22.84 -1.35 2.04
CA PRO A 167 -22.18 -0.94 0.80
C PRO A 167 -21.28 0.29 0.95
N ASP A 168 -21.62 1.17 1.89
CA ASP A 168 -20.93 2.44 2.16
C ASP A 168 -19.82 2.31 3.22
N MET A 169 -19.59 1.11 3.77
CA MET A 169 -18.57 0.84 4.78
C MET A 169 -18.67 1.76 6.01
N GLY A 170 -19.89 2.20 6.38
CA GLY A 170 -20.09 3.20 7.41
C GLY A 170 -19.53 2.79 8.78
N SER A 171 -19.66 1.51 9.15
CA SER A 171 -19.13 1.02 10.42
C SER A 171 -17.60 0.88 10.40
N THR A 172 -17.05 0.51 9.25
CA THR A 172 -15.61 0.43 9.01
C THR A 172 -14.95 1.81 9.10
N MET A 173 -15.59 2.81 8.48
CA MET A 173 -15.15 4.19 8.49
C MET A 173 -15.07 4.73 9.93
N ALA A 174 -16.13 4.52 10.71
CA ALA A 174 -16.17 4.91 12.11
C ALA A 174 -15.13 4.17 12.97
N ALA A 175 -14.90 2.88 12.72
CA ALA A 175 -13.89 2.11 13.43
C ALA A 175 -12.46 2.59 13.12
N LEU A 176 -12.18 2.92 11.85
CA LEU A 176 -10.90 3.49 11.45
C LEU A 176 -10.65 4.84 12.12
N ASP A 177 -11.65 5.74 12.09
CA ASP A 177 -11.58 7.07 12.69
C ASP A 177 -11.26 7.00 14.20
N GLN A 178 -11.97 6.13 14.92
CA GLN A 178 -11.75 5.89 16.35
C GLN A 178 -10.38 5.25 16.65
N ALA A 179 -9.95 4.31 15.81
CA ALA A 179 -8.66 3.65 15.99
C ALA A 179 -7.49 4.63 15.77
N LEU A 180 -7.60 5.52 14.77
CA LEU A 180 -6.62 6.59 14.52
C LEU A 180 -6.61 7.65 15.62
N ASP A 181 -7.78 8.07 16.13
CA ASP A 181 -7.85 8.98 17.29
C ASP A 181 -7.16 8.36 18.51
N LYS A 182 -7.45 7.08 18.80
CA LYS A 182 -6.81 6.36 19.89
C LYS A 182 -5.29 6.27 19.69
N ALA A 183 -4.82 5.94 18.49
CA ALA A 183 -3.39 5.86 18.20
C ALA A 183 -2.70 7.23 18.32
N GLY A 184 -3.37 8.31 17.92
CA GLY A 184 -2.91 9.68 18.14
C GLY A 184 -2.66 10.01 19.61
N ARG A 185 -3.55 9.58 20.51
CA ARG A 185 -3.37 9.73 21.98
C ARG A 185 -2.18 8.95 22.53
N PHE A 186 -1.74 7.89 21.83
CA PHE A 186 -0.54 7.11 22.17
C PHE A 186 0.74 7.64 21.50
N GLY A 187 0.67 8.78 20.81
CA GLY A 187 1.84 9.43 20.22
C GLY A 187 2.17 8.98 18.80
N LEU A 188 1.21 8.41 18.06
CA LEU A 188 1.40 8.06 16.64
C LEU A 188 1.71 9.27 15.77
N PHE A 189 1.08 10.42 16.08
CA PHE A 189 1.26 11.64 15.30
C PHE A 189 2.37 12.51 15.89
N PRO A 190 3.19 13.15 15.04
CA PRO A 190 4.14 14.16 15.52
C PRO A 190 3.38 15.26 16.25
N THR A 191 3.88 15.64 17.42
CA THR A 191 3.46 16.87 18.11
C THR A 191 4.16 18.07 17.46
N ASN A 192 3.56 19.28 17.49
CA ASN A 192 4.08 20.51 16.87
C ASN A 192 5.58 20.80 17.06
N THR A 193 6.23 20.24 18.08
CA THR A 193 7.69 20.30 18.30
C THR A 193 8.52 19.61 17.20
N ASP A 194 7.99 18.56 16.55
CA ASP A 194 8.67 17.79 15.49
C ASP A 194 8.58 18.49 14.10
N GLU A 195 7.53 19.28 13.86
CA GLU A 195 7.36 20.09 12.63
C GLU A 195 8.35 21.26 12.58
N ALA A 196 8.59 21.91 13.73
CA ALA A 196 9.58 22.99 13.85
C ALA A 196 11.02 22.51 13.62
N ALA A 197 11.37 21.30 14.09
CA ALA A 197 12.71 20.73 13.89
C ALA A 197 12.99 20.33 12.44
N THR A 198 11.96 20.00 11.66
CA THR A 198 12.10 19.64 10.24
C THR A 198 12.23 20.89 9.35
N GLN A 199 11.61 22.00 9.73
CA GLN A 199 11.80 23.30 9.06
C GLN A 199 13.18 23.92 9.36
N ASP A 200 13.68 23.80 10.59
CA ASP A 200 14.98 24.35 10.99
C ASP A 200 16.16 23.63 10.30
N GLY A 201 16.04 22.31 10.05
CA GLY A 201 17.06 21.54 9.33
C GLY A 201 17.10 21.77 7.81
N LEU A 202 16.05 22.35 7.22
CA LEU A 202 16.02 22.74 5.80
C LEU A 202 16.54 24.16 5.56
N ALA A 203 16.48 25.04 6.58
CA ALA A 203 17.03 26.39 6.51
C ALA A 203 18.56 26.39 6.33
N ASP A 204 19.25 25.35 6.80
CA ASP A 204 20.72 25.18 6.68
C ASP A 204 21.19 24.75 5.28
N LEU A 205 20.28 24.38 4.36
CA LEU A 205 20.65 23.98 2.99
C LEU A 205 20.64 25.14 1.98
N ASP A 206 19.98 26.26 2.31
CA ASP A 206 20.02 27.47 1.49
C ASP A 206 21.42 28.13 1.52
N ASP A 207 22.19 27.95 2.59
CA ASP A 207 23.58 28.43 2.70
C ASP A 207 24.57 27.67 1.80
N VAL A 208 24.22 26.46 1.33
CA VAL A 208 25.08 25.67 0.44
C VAL A 208 24.87 26.04 -1.03
N ALA A 209 23.69 26.56 -1.39
CA ALA A 209 23.37 26.97 -2.77
C ALA A 209 24.13 28.24 -3.21
N ASP A 210 24.50 29.12 -2.28
CA ASP A 210 25.27 30.33 -2.58
C ASP A 210 26.78 30.07 -2.78
N MET A 211 27.28 28.86 -2.45
CA MET A 211 28.71 28.54 -2.55
C MET A 211 29.16 28.22 -4.00
N ASP A 212 28.23 27.88 -4.90
CA ASP A 212 28.53 27.59 -6.32
C ASP A 212 28.68 28.84 -7.19
N ALA A 213 28.32 30.03 -6.69
CA ALA A 213 28.50 31.30 -7.40
C ALA A 213 29.97 31.77 -7.48
N GLY A 214 30.88 31.16 -6.70
CA GLY A 214 32.29 31.57 -6.61
C GLY A 214 33.24 30.98 -7.67
N PHE A 215 32.81 29.98 -8.47
CA PHE A 215 33.68 29.25 -9.40
C PHE A 215 33.52 29.63 -10.89
N ALA A 216 33.05 30.84 -11.18
CA ALA A 216 33.08 31.36 -12.55
C ALA A 216 34.52 31.69 -12.99
N ALA A 217 35.16 30.73 -13.66
CA ALA A 217 36.47 30.90 -14.29
C ALA A 217 36.48 32.04 -15.33
N PRO A 218 37.59 32.80 -15.46
CA PRO A 218 37.67 33.88 -16.45
C PRO A 218 37.71 33.29 -17.86
N ARG A 219 36.78 33.73 -18.72
CA ARG A 219 36.83 33.45 -20.17
C ARG A 219 38.06 34.15 -20.76
N ILE A 220 39.05 33.37 -21.21
CA ILE A 220 40.15 33.87 -22.02
C ILE A 220 39.57 34.28 -23.38
N SER A 221 39.66 35.57 -23.70
CA SER A 221 39.22 36.13 -24.97
C SER A 221 40.26 35.85 -26.05
N ALA A 222 39.88 35.11 -27.09
CA ALA A 222 40.70 34.90 -28.28
C ALA A 222 40.56 36.10 -29.23
N GLN A 223 41.22 37.20 -28.89
CA GLN A 223 41.53 38.32 -29.78
C GLN A 223 42.79 38.98 -29.23
N ASP A 224 43.94 38.39 -29.59
CA ASP A 224 45.26 39.00 -29.77
C ASP A 224 46.34 37.90 -29.67
N LEU A 225 46.49 37.17 -30.78
CA LEU A 225 47.73 36.65 -31.40
C LEU A 225 47.43 35.53 -32.40
#